data_AF-A0A2T6FMK3-F1
#
_entry.id   AF-A0A2T6FMK3-F1
#
_cell.length_a   1.000
_cell.length_b   1.000
_cell.length_c   1.000
_cell.angle_alpha   90.00
_cell.angle_beta   90.00
_cell.angle_gamma   90.00
#
_symmetry.space_group_name_H-M   'P 1'
#
loop_
_entity.id
_entity.type
_entity.pdbx_description
1 polymer ?
#
loop_
_entity_poly.entity_id
_entity_poly.type
_entity_poly.pdbx_seq_one_letter_code
_entity_poly.pdbx_strand_id
1 'polypeptide(L)'
;MAESRAKRMQVVLTLAVRQEDEAAEKLRQFRDQLAQEEQQLQDLRDYANQYLQAQGGLRQGILAHELINYSSFIHRLNEACTEQEAKVQRMQTLLANLQKQWQIKHQKRKSIEDLIKRLQHEDDVILEKRLQKELDELSSLQLRHRSGEE
;
A
#
# COMPACT_ATOMS: atom_id res chain seq x y z
N MET A 1 -30.24 15.72 -19.62
CA MET A 1 -29.80 14.35 -19.91
C MET A 1 -29.14 13.78 -18.66
N ALA A 2 -29.56 12.61 -18.19
CA ALA A 2 -28.95 12.00 -17.01
C ALA A 2 -27.47 11.71 -17.32
N GLU A 3 -26.57 12.09 -16.42
CA GLU A 3 -25.14 11.83 -16.55
C GLU A 3 -24.89 10.31 -16.73
N SER A 4 -23.98 9.89 -17.61
CA SER A 4 -23.69 8.46 -17.82
C SER A 4 -23.27 7.80 -16.49
N ARG A 5 -23.66 6.53 -16.30
CA ARG A 5 -23.28 5.74 -15.11
C ARG A 5 -21.77 5.61 -15.00
N ALA A 6 -21.06 5.49 -16.12
CA ALA A 6 -19.60 5.47 -16.16
C ALA A 6 -19.01 6.77 -15.59
N LYS A 7 -19.56 7.92 -15.96
CA LYS A 7 -19.09 9.23 -15.49
C LYS A 7 -19.29 9.43 -13.99
N ARG A 8 -20.40 8.94 -13.41
CA ARG A 8 -20.57 8.92 -11.94
C ARG A 8 -19.56 8.00 -11.25
N MET A 9 -19.26 6.84 -11.83
CA MET A 9 -18.26 5.91 -11.28
C MET A 9 -16.84 6.48 -11.33
N GLN A 10 -16.53 7.40 -12.25
CA GLN A 10 -15.24 8.10 -12.27
C GLN A 10 -14.98 8.92 -10.99
N VAL A 11 -16.03 9.49 -10.39
CA VAL A 11 -15.92 10.19 -9.09
C VAL A 11 -15.57 9.20 -7.97
N VAL A 12 -16.20 8.03 -7.99
CA VAL A 12 -15.92 6.95 -7.02
C VAL A 12 -14.50 6.41 -7.20
N LEU A 13 -14.03 6.28 -8.45
CA LEU A 13 -12.65 5.91 -8.74
C LEU A 13 -11.66 6.92 -8.18
N THR A 14 -11.93 8.22 -8.36
CA THR A 14 -11.07 9.29 -7.82
C THR A 14 -10.93 9.18 -6.30
N LEU A 15 -12.04 8.89 -5.59
CA LEU A 15 -11.99 8.64 -4.15
C LEU A 15 -11.21 7.37 -3.80
N ALA A 16 -11.38 6.29 -4.56
CA ALA A 16 -10.66 5.04 -4.33
C ALA A 16 -9.15 5.18 -4.54
N VAL A 17 -8.72 5.93 -5.57
CA VAL A 17 -7.31 6.29 -5.83
C VAL A 17 -6.73 7.02 -4.63
N ARG A 18 -7.37 8.11 -4.18
CA ARG A 18 -6.92 8.86 -2.99
C ARG A 18 -6.79 7.97 -1.75
N GLN A 19 -7.77 7.10 -1.53
CA GLN A 19 -7.75 6.17 -0.40
C GLN A 19 -6.63 5.14 -0.47
N GLU A 20 -6.24 4.70 -1.67
CA GLU A 20 -5.09 3.82 -1.90
C GLU A 20 -3.78 4.57 -1.67
N ASP A 21 -3.65 5.78 -2.22
CA ASP A 21 -2.45 6.62 -2.08
C ASP A 21 -2.17 6.95 -0.60
N GLU A 22 -3.19 7.33 0.16
CA GLU A 22 -3.08 7.55 1.61
C GLU A 22 -2.60 6.29 2.36
N ALA A 23 -3.05 5.11 1.94
CA ALA A 23 -2.60 3.86 2.56
C ALA A 23 -1.18 3.48 2.13
N ALA A 24 -0.80 3.77 0.89
CA ALA A 24 0.55 3.57 0.37
C ALA A 24 1.55 4.48 1.10
N GLU A 25 1.17 5.74 1.36
CA GLU A 25 2.01 6.68 2.09
C GLU A 25 2.20 6.26 3.55
N LYS A 26 1.12 5.88 4.24
CA LYS A 26 1.22 5.31 5.60
C LYS A 26 2.11 4.07 5.64
N LEU A 27 1.98 3.20 4.64
CA LEU A 27 2.79 2.00 4.55
C LEU A 27 4.28 2.33 4.34
N ARG A 28 4.59 3.32 3.51
CA ARG A 28 5.96 3.81 3.28
C ARG A 28 6.56 4.35 4.57
N GLN A 29 5.89 5.30 5.21
CA GLN A 29 6.35 5.91 6.45
C GLN A 29 6.58 4.86 7.55
N PHE A 30 5.69 3.88 7.66
CA PHE A 30 5.83 2.82 8.66
C PHE A 30 6.98 1.86 8.34
N ARG A 31 7.26 1.58 7.07
CA ARG A 31 8.46 0.82 6.67
C ARG A 31 9.75 1.55 7.05
N ASP A 32 9.81 2.85 6.83
CA ASP A 32 10.97 3.67 7.18
C ASP A 32 11.20 3.67 8.70
N GLN A 33 10.13 3.78 9.48
CA GLN A 33 10.18 3.64 10.95
C GLN A 33 10.67 2.25 11.38
N LEU A 34 10.14 1.18 10.79
CA LEU A 34 10.59 -0.18 11.11
C LEU A 34 12.09 -0.35 10.81
N ALA A 35 12.56 0.15 9.66
CA ALA A 35 13.98 0.06 9.29
C ALA A 35 14.89 0.79 10.28
N GLN A 36 14.48 1.94 10.81
CA GLN A 36 15.22 2.65 11.86
C GLN A 36 15.30 1.84 13.16
N GLU A 37 14.21 1.20 13.55
CA GLU A 37 14.14 0.39 14.77
C GLU A 37 14.92 -0.93 14.66
N GLU A 38 14.95 -1.52 13.47
CA GLU A 38 15.81 -2.66 13.13
C GLU A 38 17.30 -2.27 13.15
N GLN A 39 17.65 -1.09 12.62
CA GLN A 39 19.01 -0.56 12.72
C GLN A 39 19.43 -0.33 14.17
N GLN A 40 18.55 0.25 15.00
CA GLN A 40 18.83 0.46 16.42
C GLN A 40 19.06 -0.87 17.16
N LEU A 41 18.30 -1.92 16.84
CA LEU A 41 18.53 -3.25 17.40
C LEU A 41 19.89 -3.81 16.98
N GLN A 42 20.28 -3.63 15.72
CA GLN A 42 21.57 -4.05 15.21
C GLN A 42 22.71 -3.32 15.94
N ASP A 43 22.60 -2.00 16.09
CA ASP A 43 23.60 -1.19 16.79
C ASP A 43 23.76 -1.62 18.26
N LEU A 44 22.66 -1.93 18.96
CA LEU A 44 22.71 -2.44 20.33
C LEU A 44 23.43 -3.79 20.42
N ARG A 45 23.16 -4.71 19.48
CA ARG A 45 23.81 -6.02 19.41
C ARG A 45 25.30 -5.90 19.09
N ASP A 46 25.66 -5.02 18.15
CA ASP A 46 27.06 -4.78 17.78
C ASP A 46 27.83 -4.15 18.93
N TYR A 47 27.23 -3.17 19.61
CA TYR A 47 27.81 -2.58 20.80
C TYR A 47 28.02 -3.62 21.92
N ALA A 48 27.05 -4.51 22.16
CA ALA A 48 27.19 -5.61 23.12
C ALA A 48 28.37 -6.52 22.77
N ASN A 49 28.48 -6.93 21.50
CA ASN A 49 29.55 -7.79 21.03
C ASN A 49 30.92 -7.13 21.16
N GLN A 50 31.06 -5.87 20.75
CA GLN A 50 32.32 -5.12 20.87
C GLN A 50 32.75 -4.98 22.34
N TYR A 51 31.80 -4.72 23.23
CA TYR A 51 32.07 -4.57 24.65
C TYR A 51 32.52 -5.89 25.31
N LEU A 52 31.89 -7.03 24.96
CA LEU A 52 32.31 -8.37 25.40
C LEU A 52 33.74 -8.71 24.94
N GLN A 53 34.08 -8.39 23.68
CA GLN A 53 35.41 -8.63 23.11
C GLN A 53 36.49 -7.80 23.82
N ALA A 54 36.23 -6.51 24.06
CA ALA A 54 37.14 -5.63 24.77
C ALA A 54 37.44 -6.14 26.19
N GLN A 55 36.42 -6.61 26.93
CA GLN A 55 36.61 -7.10 28.29
C GLN A 55 37.36 -8.44 28.36
N GLY A 56 37.19 -9.31 27.36
CA GLY A 56 37.95 -10.56 27.23
C GLY A 56 39.46 -10.34 27.12
N GLY A 57 39.89 -9.21 26.54
CA GLY A 57 41.30 -8.82 26.41
C GLY A 57 41.94 -8.24 27.68
N LEU A 58 41.15 -7.70 28.62
CA LEU A 58 41.64 -7.07 29.85
C LEU A 58 41.83 -8.04 31.03
N ARG A 59 41.65 -9.36 30.86
CA ARG A 59 41.59 -10.36 31.94
C ARG A 59 42.83 -10.48 32.86
N GLN A 60 43.93 -9.76 32.63
CA GLN A 60 45.05 -9.67 33.57
C GLN A 60 44.97 -8.36 34.38
N GLY A 61 44.55 -8.44 35.65
CA GLY A 61 44.67 -7.35 36.63
C GLY A 61 43.39 -6.58 37.01
N ILE A 62 42.20 -7.05 36.62
CA ILE A 62 40.92 -6.36 36.86
C ILE A 62 40.55 -6.37 38.36
N LEU A 63 40.12 -5.21 38.89
CA LEU A 63 39.64 -5.07 40.26
C LEU A 63 38.19 -5.60 40.39
N ALA A 64 37.86 -6.24 41.52
CA ALA A 64 36.55 -6.89 41.72
C ALA A 64 35.32 -5.97 41.50
N HIS A 65 35.47 -4.66 41.75
CA HIS A 65 34.42 -3.67 41.52
C HIS A 65 34.14 -3.43 40.01
N GLU A 66 35.15 -3.53 39.15
CA GLU A 66 35.00 -3.39 37.69
C GLU A 66 34.23 -4.57 37.10
N LEU A 67 34.38 -5.77 37.69
CA LEU A 67 33.62 -6.96 37.31
C LEU A 67 32.12 -6.84 37.65
N ILE A 68 31.78 -6.24 38.80
CA ILE A 68 30.38 -6.01 39.21
C ILE A 68 29.72 -4.96 38.30
N ASN A 69 30.41 -3.85 38.03
CA ASN A 69 29.93 -2.82 37.12
C ASN A 69 29.68 -3.40 35.72
N TYR A 70 30.60 -4.22 35.24
CA TYR A 70 30.48 -4.94 33.97
C TYR A 70 29.24 -5.84 33.92
N SER A 71 29.01 -6.70 34.91
CA SER A 71 27.87 -7.62 34.86
C SER A 71 26.53 -6.87 34.89
N SER A 72 26.46 -5.79 35.67
CA SER A 72 25.26 -4.94 35.73
C SER A 72 24.97 -4.27 34.39
N PHE A 73 26.01 -3.82 33.68
CA PHE A 73 25.88 -3.16 32.39
C PHE A 73 25.42 -4.13 31.30
N ILE A 74 26.05 -5.31 31.24
CA ILE A 74 25.65 -6.37 30.32
C ILE A 74 24.19 -6.78 30.54
N HIS A 75 23.76 -6.89 31.79
CA HIS A 75 22.36 -7.21 32.10
C HIS A 75 21.40 -6.17 31.50
N ARG A 76 21.64 -4.88 31.75
CA ARG A 76 20.81 -3.79 31.22
C ARG A 76 20.82 -3.76 29.69
N LEU A 77 21.96 -4.05 29.07
CA LEU A 77 22.08 -4.07 27.61
C LEU A 77 21.28 -5.22 27.00
N ASN A 78 21.29 -6.40 27.63
CA ASN A 78 20.48 -7.54 27.21
C ASN A 78 18.98 -7.26 27.40
N GLU A 79 18.59 -6.61 28.49
CA GLU A 79 17.20 -6.16 28.70
C GLU A 79 16.77 -5.20 27.59
N ALA A 80 17.57 -4.18 27.30
CA ALA A 80 17.30 -3.22 26.22
C ALA A 80 17.20 -3.90 24.84
N CYS A 81 18.09 -4.86 24.53
CA CYS A 81 18.00 -5.65 23.30
C CYS A 81 16.69 -6.44 23.22
N THR A 82 16.28 -7.07 24.32
CA THR A 82 15.06 -7.87 24.40
C THR A 82 13.82 -7.00 24.19
N GLU A 83 13.79 -5.82 24.82
CA GLU A 83 12.70 -4.85 24.67
C GLU A 83 12.62 -4.32 23.22
N GLN A 84 13.77 -3.98 22.63
CA GLN A 84 13.86 -3.50 21.26
C GLN A 84 13.46 -4.58 20.25
N GLU A 85 13.86 -5.83 20.45
CA GLU A 85 13.46 -6.95 19.62
C GLU A 85 11.94 -7.19 19.68
N ALA A 86 11.35 -7.14 20.89
CA ALA A 86 9.91 -7.23 21.05
C ALA A 86 9.19 -6.06 20.36
N LYS A 87 9.76 -4.85 20.37
CA LYS A 87 9.23 -3.69 19.66
C LYS A 87 9.24 -3.90 18.14
N VAL A 88 10.38 -4.33 17.59
CA VAL A 88 10.52 -4.66 16.16
C VAL A 88 9.51 -5.72 15.73
N GLN A 89 9.35 -6.80 16.50
CA GLN A 89 8.36 -7.85 16.20
C GLN A 89 6.91 -7.33 16.17
N ARG A 90 6.54 -6.47 17.13
CA ARG A 90 5.22 -5.81 17.12
C ARG A 90 5.05 -4.94 15.89
N MET A 91 6.08 -4.18 15.51
CA MET A 91 6.05 -3.34 14.31
C MET A 91 5.95 -4.18 13.03
N GLN A 92 6.67 -5.29 12.90
CA GLN A 92 6.55 -6.20 11.76
C GLN A 92 5.12 -6.73 11.60
N THR A 93 4.45 -7.06 12.71
CA THR A 93 3.04 -7.48 12.70
C THR A 93 2.11 -6.35 12.25
N LEU A 94 2.34 -5.12 12.72
CA LEU A 94 1.59 -3.93 12.29
C LEU A 94 1.82 -3.63 10.80
N LEU A 95 3.06 -3.77 10.32
CA LEU A 95 3.40 -3.59 8.91
C LEU A 95 2.60 -4.57 8.03
N ALA A 96 2.52 -5.85 8.40
CA ALA A 96 1.72 -6.83 7.68
C ALA A 96 0.23 -6.43 7.61
N ASN A 97 -0.32 -5.88 8.70
CA ASN A 97 -1.69 -5.37 8.71
C ASN A 97 -1.87 -4.16 7.78
N LEU A 98 -0.93 -3.20 7.78
CA LEU A 98 -0.95 -2.05 6.87
C LEU A 98 -0.85 -2.48 5.40
N GLN A 99 -0.01 -3.48 5.10
CA GLN A 99 0.09 -4.06 3.76
C GLN A 99 -1.24 -4.65 3.30
N LYS A 100 -1.92 -5.41 4.17
CA LYS A 100 -3.23 -5.98 3.88
C LYS A 100 -4.29 -4.89 3.64
N GLN A 101 -4.28 -3.82 4.43
CA GLN A 101 -5.20 -2.69 4.23
C GLN A 101 -4.98 -2.00 2.89
N TRP A 102 -3.72 -1.76 2.52
CA TRP A 102 -3.37 -1.21 1.20
C TRP A 102 -3.83 -2.14 0.07
N GLN A 103 -3.59 -3.44 0.17
CA GLN A 103 -4.02 -4.43 -0.83
C GLN A 103 -5.55 -4.41 -1.04
N ILE A 104 -6.34 -4.31 0.02
CA ILE A 104 -7.81 -4.22 -0.07
C ILE A 104 -8.22 -2.96 -0.86
N LYS A 105 -7.58 -1.82 -0.59
CA LYS A 105 -7.85 -0.55 -1.29
C LYS A 105 -7.43 -0.62 -2.75
N HIS A 106 -6.26 -1.19 -3.04
CA HIS A 106 -5.78 -1.43 -4.40
C HIS A 106 -6.75 -2.32 -5.20
N GLN A 107 -7.20 -3.42 -4.61
CA GLN A 107 -8.16 -4.33 -5.24
C GLN A 107 -9.48 -3.62 -5.51
N LYS A 108 -9.97 -2.82 -4.55
CA LYS A 108 -11.19 -2.02 -4.73
C LYS A 108 -11.05 -1.01 -5.87
N ARG A 109 -9.94 -0.28 -5.96
CA ARG A 109 -9.66 0.64 -7.08
C ARG A 109 -9.72 -0.11 -8.41
N LYS A 110 -9.00 -1.23 -8.54
CA LYS A 110 -9.00 -2.04 -9.77
C LYS A 110 -10.39 -2.52 -10.16
N SER A 111 -11.16 -3.02 -9.19
CA SER A 111 -12.54 -3.46 -9.46
C SER A 111 -13.45 -2.33 -9.93
N ILE A 112 -13.25 -1.10 -9.44
CA ILE A 112 -13.98 0.08 -9.93
C ILE A 112 -13.54 0.46 -11.35
N GLU A 113 -12.24 0.40 -11.65
CA GLU A 113 -11.73 0.64 -13.02
C GLU A 113 -12.31 -0.34 -14.03
N ASP A 114 -12.34 -1.62 -13.69
CA ASP A 114 -12.92 -2.64 -14.56
C ASP A 114 -14.43 -2.45 -14.75
N LEU A 115 -15.14 -2.02 -13.70
CA LEU A 115 -16.56 -1.68 -13.81
C LEU A 115 -16.78 -0.47 -14.74
N ILE A 116 -15.96 0.57 -14.64
CA ILE A 116 -16.05 1.76 -15.51
C ILE A 116 -15.87 1.35 -16.97
N LYS A 117 -14.86 0.54 -17.28
CA LYS A 117 -14.62 0.05 -18.65
C LYS A 117 -15.83 -0.70 -19.22
N ARG A 118 -16.45 -1.57 -18.41
CA ARG A 118 -17.67 -2.30 -18.83
C ARG A 118 -18.83 -1.34 -19.10
N LEU A 119 -19.04 -0.36 -18.22
CA LEU A 119 -20.11 0.63 -18.39
C LEU A 119 -19.90 1.51 -19.62
N GLN A 120 -18.66 1.91 -19.90
CA GLN A 120 -18.33 2.65 -21.12
C GLN A 120 -18.64 1.84 -22.37
N HIS A 121 -18.23 0.58 -22.39
CA HIS A 121 -18.53 -0.31 -23.51
C HIS A 121 -20.04 -0.52 -23.71
N GLU A 122 -20.81 -0.69 -22.63
CA GLU A 122 -22.27 -0.77 -22.72
C GLU A 122 -22.90 0.50 -23.30
N ASP A 123 -22.44 1.67 -22.87
CA ASP A 123 -22.90 2.97 -23.38
C ASP A 123 -22.58 3.13 -24.87
N ASP A 124 -21.38 2.73 -25.31
CA ASP A 124 -20.95 2.77 -26.71
C ASP A 124 -21.81 1.87 -27.60
N VAL A 125 -22.09 0.64 -27.15
CA VAL A 125 -22.96 -0.31 -27.87
C VAL A 125 -24.39 0.22 -27.99
N ILE A 126 -24.91 0.87 -26.94
CA ILE A 126 -26.25 1.49 -26.99
C ILE A 126 -26.27 2.65 -27.99
N LEU A 127 -25.22 3.47 -28.01
CA LEU A 127 -25.09 4.60 -28.92
C LEU A 127 -25.00 4.12 -30.38
N GLU A 128 -24.16 3.12 -30.65
CA GLU A 128 -24.01 2.51 -31.98
C GLU A 128 -25.34 1.96 -32.52
N LYS A 129 -26.10 1.22 -31.68
CA LYS A 129 -27.42 0.72 -32.06
C LYS A 129 -28.43 1.83 -32.36
N ARG A 130 -28.38 2.95 -31.63
CA ARG A 130 -29.25 4.11 -31.90
C ARG A 130 -28.88 4.78 -33.22
N LEU A 131 -27.59 5.02 -33.46
CA LEU A 131 -27.08 5.62 -34.69
C LEU A 131 -27.43 4.76 -35.92
N GLN A 132 -27.25 3.43 -35.82
CA GLN A 132 -27.63 2.51 -36.90
C GLN A 132 -29.13 2.62 -37.23
N LYS A 133 -29.98 2.65 -36.20
CA LYS A 133 -31.43 2.79 -36.39
C LYS A 133 -31.82 4.11 -37.06
N GLU A 134 -31.20 5.22 -36.64
CA GLU A 134 -31.44 6.54 -37.26
C GLU A 134 -30.99 6.58 -38.73
N LEU A 135 -29.86 5.95 -39.06
CA LEU A 135 -29.39 5.82 -40.45
C LEU A 135 -30.34 4.97 -41.30
N ASP A 136 -30.80 3.84 -40.76
CA ASP A 136 -31.77 2.97 -41.45
C ASP A 136 -33.09 3.70 -41.70
N GLU A 137 -33.60 4.45 -40.71
CA GLU A 137 -34.81 5.28 -40.85
C GLU A 137 -34.64 6.35 -41.93
N LEU A 138 -33.53 7.09 -41.94
CA LEU A 138 -33.22 8.09 -42.98
C LEU A 138 -33.13 7.48 -44.38
N SER A 139 -32.45 6.33 -44.51
CA SER A 139 -32.33 5.64 -45.79
C SER A 139 -33.70 5.19 -46.33
N SER A 140 -34.57 4.70 -45.45
CA SER A 140 -35.92 4.28 -45.80
C SER A 140 -36.80 5.45 -46.28
N LEU A 141 -36.66 6.62 -45.65
CA LEU A 141 -37.35 7.85 -46.07
C LEU A 141 -36.89 8.32 -47.45
N GLN A 142 -35.59 8.31 -47.72
CA GLN A 142 -35.03 8.68 -49.03
C GLN A 142 -35.50 7.74 -50.14
N LEU A 143 -35.54 6.44 -49.88
CA LEU A 143 -36.07 5.46 -50.84
C LEU A 143 -37.55 5.72 -51.14
N ARG A 144 -38.37 5.97 -50.11
CA ARG A 144 -39.79 6.30 -50.28
C ARG A 144 -40.03 7.57 -51.10
N HIS A 145 -39.20 8.59 -50.91
CA HIS A 145 -39.31 9.83 -51.70
C HIS A 145 -39.03 9.58 -53.19
N ARG A 146 -38.00 8.78 -53.50
CA ARG A 146 -37.64 8.45 -54.90
C ARG A 146 -38.71 7.60 -55.59
N SER A 147 -39.34 6.68 -54.87
CA SER A 147 -40.41 5.83 -55.41
C SER A 147 -41.75 6.55 -55.61
N GLY A 148 -41.90 7.78 -55.11
CA GLY A 148 -43.09 8.60 -55.30
C GLY A 148 -42.96 9.67 -56.40
N GLU A 149 -41.79 9.81 -57.01
CA GLU A 149 -41.51 10.75 -58.12
C GLU A 149 -41.49 10.07 -59.51
N GLU A 150 -41.70 8.74 -59.57
CA GLU A 150 -41.96 7.96 -60.81
C GLU A 150 -43.46 7.71 -61.00
#